data_AF-A0A4Q2T6K2-F1
#
_entry.id   AF-A0A4Q2T6K2-F1
#
_cell.length_a   1.000
_cell.length_b   1.000
_cell.length_c   1.000
_cell.angle_alpha   90.00
_cell.angle_beta   90.00
_cell.angle_gamma   90.00
#
_symmetry.space_group_name_H-M   'P 1'
#
loop_
_entity.id
_entity.type
_entity.pdbx_description
1 polymer ?
#
loop_
_entity_poly.entity_id
_entity_poly.type
_entity_poly.pdbx_seq_one_letter_code
_entity_poly.pdbx_strand_id
1 'polypeptide(L)'
;MNPDGVPRKVLFVAGAGRSGTSTLAGVVSRLGMHVPLPEVPPDDSNPRGFSEPQWVVDVHDEWLAEALVQVSDSRPNAWFDTGRICSREPARIRVSEWLEPHFDQHPELVIKDPRLSWFLGLWRVAAIRTGATPVFATMLRPPAEVVGSKQKYYANKLGSAHLAASWVNMLLHTERATRSVEGLGDGGAGQGRVFVRYEDLLTDWVKTTTALGHSLDLQTIIHTRSDQIREVHRFIDPHLRRVTSTLDDLALPKRLHDLTGQTWEELNKLADEGGDTAEAHATFDQLREAYVELYEEAEAISRSTAEHARLQARRRARAEGADEPRSLADRVPHDVRAAIPPSVRRGMRKALGRSREPGEQ
;
A
#
# COMPACT_ATOMS: atom_id res chain seq x y z
N MET A 1 26.27 -20.65 2.27
CA MET A 1 25.92 -21.50 1.10
C MET A 1 24.79 -22.41 1.52
N ASN A 2 23.70 -22.43 0.76
CA ASN A 2 22.58 -23.33 1.01
C ASN A 2 23.05 -24.79 0.87
N PRO A 3 22.94 -25.65 1.90
CA PRO A 3 23.37 -27.05 1.85
C PRO A 3 22.67 -27.87 0.75
N ASP A 4 21.51 -27.43 0.27
CA ASP A 4 20.70 -28.15 -0.73
C ASP A 4 20.88 -27.64 -2.17
N GLY A 5 21.72 -26.61 -2.40
CA GLY A 5 21.97 -26.06 -3.73
C GLY A 5 20.80 -25.26 -4.36
N VAL A 6 19.68 -25.09 -3.65
CA VAL A 6 18.55 -24.26 -4.10
C VAL A 6 18.94 -22.77 -4.06
N PRO A 7 18.83 -22.01 -5.17
CA PRO A 7 19.10 -20.58 -5.18
C PRO A 7 18.20 -19.81 -4.21
N ARG A 8 18.73 -18.77 -3.57
CA ARG A 8 17.92 -17.90 -2.71
C ARG A 8 16.92 -17.12 -3.57
N LYS A 9 15.63 -17.13 -3.23
CA LYS A 9 14.60 -16.34 -3.92
C LYS A 9 13.69 -15.63 -2.94
N VAL A 10 13.17 -14.47 -3.36
CA VAL A 10 12.11 -13.76 -2.62
C VAL A 10 10.97 -13.50 -3.58
N LEU A 11 9.82 -14.12 -3.30
CA LEU A 11 8.57 -13.86 -3.98
C LEU A 11 7.88 -12.65 -3.33
N PHE A 12 7.79 -11.57 -4.09
CA PHE A 12 7.01 -10.39 -3.74
C PHE A 12 5.60 -10.52 -4.29
N VAL A 13 4.63 -10.70 -3.41
CA VAL A 13 3.20 -10.75 -3.78
C VAL A 13 2.63 -9.34 -3.75
N ALA A 14 2.46 -8.75 -4.93
CA ALA A 14 2.03 -7.38 -5.14
C ALA A 14 0.62 -7.29 -5.74
N GLY A 15 0.09 -6.08 -5.85
CA GLY A 15 -1.19 -5.79 -6.49
C GLY A 15 -2.01 -4.80 -5.68
N ALA A 16 -3.10 -4.31 -6.26
CA ALA A 16 -4.01 -3.43 -5.54
C ALA A 16 -4.61 -4.15 -4.33
N GLY A 17 -4.70 -3.49 -3.18
CA GLY A 17 -5.40 -4.04 -2.01
C GLY A 17 -6.80 -4.53 -2.39
N ARG A 18 -7.20 -5.69 -1.83
CA ARG A 18 -8.45 -6.44 -2.15
C ARG A 18 -8.44 -7.24 -3.47
N SER A 19 -7.28 -7.40 -4.12
CA SER A 19 -7.13 -8.22 -5.34
C SER A 19 -6.77 -9.70 -5.08
N GLY A 20 -6.80 -10.16 -3.83
CA GLY A 20 -6.47 -11.56 -3.48
C GLY A 20 -5.00 -11.83 -3.16
N THR A 21 -4.21 -10.78 -2.86
CA THR A 21 -2.80 -10.91 -2.44
C THR A 21 -2.62 -11.80 -1.21
N SER A 22 -3.49 -11.68 -0.20
CA SER A 22 -3.49 -12.59 0.96
C SER A 22 -3.81 -14.04 0.59
N THR A 23 -4.68 -14.26 -0.41
CA THR A 23 -5.00 -15.61 -0.87
C THR A 23 -3.77 -16.24 -1.50
N LEU A 24 -3.10 -15.56 -2.44
CA LEU A 24 -1.90 -16.11 -3.06
C LEU A 24 -0.77 -16.33 -2.04
N ALA A 25 -0.50 -15.34 -1.17
CA ALA A 25 0.52 -15.48 -0.13
C ALA A 25 0.25 -16.66 0.82
N GLY A 26 -1.01 -16.83 1.23
CA GLY A 26 -1.43 -17.95 2.07
C GLY A 26 -1.37 -19.31 1.38
N VAL A 27 -1.55 -19.36 0.05
CA VAL A 27 -1.37 -20.57 -0.76
C VAL A 27 0.11 -20.94 -0.83
N VAL A 28 0.98 -20.04 -1.30
CA VAL A 28 2.41 -20.36 -1.47
C VAL A 28 3.11 -20.66 -0.14
N SER A 29 2.67 -20.02 0.95
CA SER A 29 3.14 -20.34 2.30
C SER A 29 2.80 -21.79 2.70
N ARG A 30 1.56 -22.23 2.47
CA ARG A 30 1.13 -23.62 2.74
C ARG A 30 1.79 -24.64 1.83
N LEU A 31 2.18 -24.22 0.62
CA LEU A 31 2.99 -25.03 -0.29
C LEU A 31 4.46 -25.13 0.14
N GLY A 32 4.87 -24.40 1.18
CA GLY A 32 6.16 -24.57 1.85
C GLY A 32 7.06 -23.34 1.81
N MET A 33 6.71 -22.28 1.08
CA MET A 33 7.52 -21.05 1.11
C MET A 33 7.47 -20.42 2.49
N HIS A 34 8.59 -19.82 2.93
CA HIS A 34 8.67 -19.24 4.26
C HIS A 34 8.16 -17.79 4.27
N VAL A 35 7.17 -17.52 5.13
CA VAL A 35 6.77 -16.16 5.50
C VAL A 35 7.62 -15.75 6.71
N PRO A 36 8.42 -14.66 6.62
CA PRO A 36 9.15 -14.14 7.77
C PRO A 36 8.26 -13.84 8.99
N LEU A 37 8.67 -14.34 10.15
CA LEU A 37 7.94 -14.20 11.42
C LEU A 37 8.42 -13.00 12.25
N PRO A 38 7.57 -12.45 13.15
CA PRO A 38 6.17 -12.82 13.36
C PRO A 38 5.23 -12.33 12.26
N GLU A 39 4.17 -13.09 11.99
CA GLU A 39 3.09 -12.69 11.08
C GLU A 39 2.06 -11.81 11.79
N VAL A 40 1.40 -10.95 11.01
CA VAL A 40 0.20 -10.21 11.45
C VAL A 40 -0.89 -11.22 11.86
N PRO A 41 -1.43 -11.11 13.09
CA PRO A 41 -2.51 -11.97 13.54
C PRO A 41 -3.76 -11.88 12.65
N PRO A 42 -4.48 -12.99 12.40
CA PRO A 42 -5.79 -12.94 11.75
C PRO A 42 -6.80 -12.08 12.52
N ASP A 43 -7.72 -11.45 11.80
CA ASP A 43 -8.83 -10.66 12.37
C ASP A 43 -10.16 -10.94 11.64
N ASP A 44 -11.23 -10.22 12.00
CA ASP A 44 -12.55 -10.36 11.39
C ASP A 44 -12.57 -10.04 9.88
N SER A 45 -11.63 -9.21 9.40
CA SER A 45 -11.53 -8.85 7.99
C SER A 45 -10.86 -9.93 7.14
N ASN A 46 -10.02 -10.76 7.77
CA ASN A 46 -9.38 -11.92 7.15
C ASN A 46 -9.09 -13.05 8.17
N PRO A 47 -10.10 -13.86 8.52
CA PRO A 47 -9.97 -14.90 9.55
C PRO A 47 -8.98 -16.02 9.22
N ARG A 48 -8.62 -16.17 7.93
CA ARG A 48 -7.68 -17.21 7.46
C ARG A 48 -6.21 -16.80 7.58
N GLY A 49 -5.95 -15.59 8.08
CA GLY A 49 -4.62 -15.02 8.24
C GLY A 49 -4.17 -14.21 7.03
N PHE A 50 -3.29 -13.26 7.28
CA PHE A 50 -2.82 -12.34 6.26
C PHE A 50 -1.61 -12.86 5.49
N SER A 51 -0.76 -13.71 6.09
CA SER A 51 0.54 -14.05 5.49
C SER A 51 1.35 -12.78 5.20
N GLU A 52 1.37 -11.87 6.18
CA GLU A 52 2.09 -10.60 6.17
C GLU A 52 3.09 -10.62 7.32
N PRO A 53 4.40 -10.43 7.06
CA PRO A 53 5.35 -10.21 8.14
C PRO A 53 5.02 -8.89 8.86
N GLN A 54 4.85 -8.92 10.18
CA GLN A 54 4.46 -7.73 10.97
C GLN A 54 5.46 -6.59 10.80
N TRP A 55 6.76 -6.90 10.77
CA TRP A 55 7.81 -5.91 10.57
C TRP A 55 7.66 -5.15 9.24
N VAL A 56 7.23 -5.83 8.18
CA VAL A 56 7.03 -5.22 6.86
C VAL A 56 5.87 -4.23 6.91
N VAL A 57 4.77 -4.60 7.58
CA VAL A 57 3.62 -3.71 7.78
C VAL A 57 4.02 -2.46 8.56
N ASP A 58 4.71 -2.63 9.68
CA ASP A 58 5.12 -1.52 10.55
C ASP A 58 6.04 -0.53 9.82
N VAL A 59 7.01 -1.06 9.06
CA VAL A 59 7.95 -0.26 8.27
C VAL A 59 7.26 0.47 7.12
N HIS A 60 6.34 -0.18 6.42
CA HIS A 60 5.59 0.48 5.36
C HIS A 60 4.65 1.56 5.90
N ASP A 61 4.01 1.35 7.05
CA ASP A 61 3.18 2.38 7.69
C ASP A 61 4.04 3.57 8.16
N GLU A 62 5.21 3.33 8.75
CA GLU A 62 6.19 4.36 9.10
C GLU A 62 6.55 5.23 7.89
N TRP A 63 6.95 4.60 6.78
CA TRP A 63 7.43 5.32 5.60
C TRP A 63 6.34 5.96 4.75
N LEU A 64 5.15 5.38 4.69
CA LEU A 64 4.01 6.04 4.06
C LEU A 64 3.60 7.29 4.85
N ALA A 65 3.60 7.23 6.18
CA ALA A 65 3.36 8.40 7.02
C ALA A 65 4.44 9.47 6.81
N GLU A 66 5.72 9.08 6.74
CA GLU A 66 6.83 10.00 6.46
C GLU A 66 6.72 10.65 5.07
N ALA A 67 6.34 9.88 4.05
CA ALA A 67 6.14 10.37 2.68
C ALA A 67 4.85 11.17 2.50
N LEU A 68 3.96 11.21 3.51
CA LEU A 68 2.60 11.75 3.38
C LEU A 68 1.81 11.09 2.25
N VAL A 69 1.97 9.78 2.07
CA VAL A 69 1.30 8.98 1.04
C VAL A 69 0.28 8.05 1.69
N GLN A 70 -0.92 8.00 1.13
CA GLN A 70 -1.95 7.08 1.60
C GLN A 70 -1.87 5.73 0.89
N VAL A 71 -2.35 4.66 1.52
CA VAL A 71 -2.36 3.33 0.89
C VAL A 71 -3.12 3.32 -0.46
N SER A 72 -4.22 4.08 -0.54
CA SER A 72 -5.01 4.25 -1.77
C SER A 72 -4.78 5.64 -2.40
N ASP A 73 -3.52 6.09 -2.47
CA ASP A 73 -3.21 7.36 -3.11
C ASP A 73 -3.40 7.33 -4.63
N SER A 74 -4.18 8.26 -5.15
CA SER A 74 -4.40 8.43 -6.58
C SER A 74 -3.34 9.32 -7.25
N ARG A 75 -2.50 10.04 -6.49
CA ARG A 75 -1.48 10.93 -7.07
C ARG A 75 -0.39 10.13 -7.78
N PRO A 76 -0.10 10.40 -9.06
CA PRO A 76 1.09 9.84 -9.71
C PRO A 76 2.38 10.20 -8.96
N ASN A 77 2.50 11.45 -8.50
CA ASN A 77 3.68 11.94 -7.77
C ASN A 77 3.92 11.25 -6.41
N ALA A 78 2.93 10.54 -5.84
CA ALA A 78 3.16 9.76 -4.62
C ALA A 78 4.26 8.70 -4.80
N TRP A 79 4.43 8.16 -6.01
CA TRP A 79 5.51 7.23 -6.35
C TRP A 79 6.89 7.88 -6.32
N PHE A 80 6.98 9.17 -6.65
CA PHE A 80 8.21 9.93 -6.48
C PHE A 80 8.54 10.11 -5.00
N ASP A 81 7.53 10.44 -4.17
CA ASP A 81 7.71 10.64 -2.73
C ASP A 81 8.18 9.35 -2.03
N THR A 82 7.58 8.19 -2.31
CA THR A 82 8.06 6.90 -1.76
C THR A 82 9.39 6.47 -2.40
N GLY A 83 9.62 6.81 -3.66
CA GLY A 83 10.90 6.62 -4.34
C GLY A 83 12.08 7.31 -3.63
N ARG A 84 11.84 8.51 -3.06
CA ARG A 84 12.83 9.22 -2.22
C ARG A 84 13.16 8.51 -0.91
N ILE A 85 12.29 7.63 -0.43
CA ILE A 85 12.59 6.75 0.72
C ILE A 85 13.40 5.55 0.22
N CYS A 86 12.97 4.92 -0.88
CA CYS A 86 13.64 3.76 -1.47
C CYS A 86 15.09 4.00 -1.90
N SER A 87 15.45 5.26 -2.20
CA SER A 87 16.80 5.65 -2.60
C SER A 87 17.76 5.87 -1.43
N ARG A 88 17.26 5.92 -0.19
CA ARG A 88 18.08 6.19 1.01
C ARG A 88 18.89 4.96 1.39
N GLU A 89 20.19 5.13 1.55
CA GLU A 89 21.07 4.03 1.97
C GLU A 89 20.68 3.43 3.33
N PRO A 90 20.32 4.22 4.38
CA PRO A 90 19.85 3.65 5.64
C PRO A 90 18.61 2.77 5.50
N ALA A 91 17.67 3.11 4.60
CA ALA A 91 16.48 2.29 4.36
C ALA A 91 16.87 0.96 3.69
N ARG A 92 17.76 1.00 2.70
CA ARG A 92 18.27 -0.20 2.00
C ARG A 92 19.02 -1.14 2.95
N ILE A 93 19.85 -0.59 3.83
CA ILE A 93 20.56 -1.35 4.87
C ILE A 93 19.54 -2.01 5.81
N ARG A 94 18.62 -1.22 6.38
CA ARG A 94 17.59 -1.71 7.32
C ARG A 94 16.78 -2.89 6.76
N VAL A 95 16.34 -2.82 5.50
CA VAL A 95 15.59 -3.93 4.87
C VAL A 95 16.49 -5.13 4.57
N SER A 96 17.73 -4.91 4.11
CA SER A 96 18.65 -6.01 3.80
C SER A 96 19.08 -6.78 5.06
N GLU A 97 19.41 -6.06 6.13
CA GLU A 97 19.78 -6.64 7.43
C GLU A 97 18.62 -7.39 8.08
N TRP A 98 17.39 -6.89 7.90
CA TRP A 98 16.20 -7.60 8.36
C TRP A 98 15.93 -8.88 7.54
N LEU A 99 16.15 -8.83 6.22
CA LEU A 99 15.85 -9.94 5.32
C LEU A 99 16.86 -11.11 5.43
N GLU A 100 18.15 -10.82 5.60
CA GLU A 100 19.24 -11.83 5.55
C GLU A 100 19.02 -13.04 6.49
N PRO A 101 18.70 -12.87 7.78
CA PRO A 101 18.60 -13.99 8.72
C PRO A 101 17.47 -14.97 8.39
N HIS A 102 16.45 -14.54 7.63
CA HIS A 102 15.35 -15.42 7.22
C HIS A 102 15.81 -16.51 6.24
N PHE A 103 16.92 -16.29 5.52
CA PHE A 103 17.49 -17.32 4.64
C PHE A 103 18.18 -18.47 5.38
N ASP A 104 18.41 -18.35 6.70
CA ASP A 104 18.85 -19.47 7.52
C ASP A 104 17.71 -20.45 7.82
N GLN A 105 16.45 -19.99 7.68
CA GLN A 105 15.26 -20.82 7.86
C GLN A 105 14.85 -21.50 6.55
N HIS A 106 14.91 -20.77 5.43
CA HIS A 106 14.46 -21.28 4.14
C HIS A 106 15.05 -20.49 2.96
N PRO A 107 15.44 -21.15 1.84
CA PRO A 107 16.02 -20.44 0.69
C PRO A 107 15.01 -19.63 -0.12
N GLU A 108 13.71 -19.97 -0.06
CA GLU A 108 12.66 -19.28 -0.80
C GLU A 108 11.66 -18.60 0.15
N LEU A 109 11.68 -17.27 0.17
CA LEU A 109 10.87 -16.44 1.04
C LEU A 109 9.67 -15.86 0.29
N VAL A 110 8.57 -15.61 1.00
CA VAL A 110 7.45 -14.81 0.49
C VAL A 110 7.28 -13.55 1.33
N ILE A 111 7.24 -12.40 0.65
CA ILE A 111 6.96 -11.10 1.27
C ILE A 111 5.67 -10.57 0.68
N LYS A 112 4.72 -10.25 1.54
CA LYS A 112 3.46 -9.62 1.17
C LYS A 112 3.10 -8.55 2.18
N ASP A 113 2.63 -7.42 1.67
CA ASP A 113 1.89 -6.40 2.40
C ASP A 113 1.06 -5.60 1.36
N PRO A 114 -0.17 -5.14 1.65
CA PRO A 114 -0.99 -4.39 0.69
C PRO A 114 -0.36 -3.09 0.17
N ARG A 115 0.68 -2.57 0.82
CA ARG A 115 1.43 -1.35 0.47
C ARG A 115 2.77 -1.68 -0.21
N LEU A 116 3.14 -2.95 -0.32
CA LEU A 116 4.41 -3.43 -0.87
C LEU A 116 4.78 -2.77 -2.20
N SER A 117 3.78 -2.57 -3.07
CA SER A 117 3.94 -1.93 -4.38
C SER A 117 4.67 -0.58 -4.30
N TRP A 118 4.42 0.24 -3.27
CA TRP A 118 5.06 1.56 -3.09
C TRP A 118 6.58 1.48 -2.85
N PHE A 119 7.09 0.32 -2.45
CA PHE A 119 8.46 0.11 -2.01
C PHE A 119 9.18 -1.01 -2.81
N LEU A 120 8.65 -1.45 -3.94
CA LEU A 120 9.22 -2.58 -4.72
C LEU A 120 10.69 -2.36 -5.10
N GLY A 121 11.08 -1.12 -5.43
CA GLY A 121 12.48 -0.79 -5.73
C GLY A 121 13.42 -1.05 -4.55
N LEU A 122 12.96 -0.77 -3.33
CA LEU A 122 13.72 -1.03 -2.10
C LEU A 122 13.86 -2.53 -1.83
N TRP A 123 12.76 -3.27 -1.98
CA TRP A 123 12.73 -4.73 -1.79
C TRP A 123 13.57 -5.49 -2.80
N ARG A 124 13.55 -5.05 -4.07
CA ARG A 124 14.43 -5.57 -5.12
C ARG A 124 15.91 -5.42 -4.74
N VAL A 125 16.30 -4.25 -4.26
CA VAL A 125 17.68 -3.99 -3.82
C VAL A 125 18.04 -4.87 -2.62
N ALA A 126 17.14 -5.03 -1.65
CA ALA A 126 17.39 -5.88 -0.48
C ALA A 126 17.57 -7.36 -0.84
N ALA A 127 16.75 -7.90 -1.73
CA ALA A 127 16.92 -9.27 -2.23
C ALA A 127 18.29 -9.46 -2.91
N ILE A 128 18.68 -8.54 -3.80
CA ILE A 128 19.98 -8.62 -4.48
C ILE A 128 21.15 -8.55 -3.48
N ARG A 129 21.07 -7.66 -2.48
CA ARG A 129 22.12 -7.51 -1.45
C ARG A 129 22.28 -8.74 -0.56
N THR A 130 21.22 -9.50 -0.36
CA THR A 130 21.19 -10.75 0.41
C THR A 130 21.49 -11.99 -0.46
N GLY A 131 21.95 -11.76 -1.70
CA GLY A 131 22.29 -12.83 -2.65
C GLY A 131 21.07 -13.61 -3.15
N ALA A 132 19.87 -13.06 -3.01
CA ALA A 132 18.62 -13.66 -3.45
C ALA A 132 18.15 -13.05 -4.78
N THR A 133 17.43 -13.85 -5.56
CA THR A 133 16.77 -13.38 -6.77
C THR A 133 15.37 -12.85 -6.46
N PRO A 134 15.06 -11.57 -6.74
CA PRO A 134 13.73 -11.02 -6.57
C PRO A 134 12.82 -11.51 -7.69
N VAL A 135 11.67 -12.08 -7.33
CA VAL A 135 10.60 -12.47 -8.26
C VAL A 135 9.26 -11.90 -7.82
N PHE A 136 8.36 -11.61 -8.77
CA PHE A 136 7.13 -10.87 -8.51
C PHE A 136 5.89 -11.64 -8.95
N ALA A 137 4.85 -11.67 -8.12
CA ALA A 137 3.52 -12.09 -8.52
C ALA A 137 2.53 -10.95 -8.27
N THR A 138 1.98 -10.38 -9.34
CA THR A 138 1.01 -9.29 -9.27
C THR A 138 -0.40 -9.86 -9.37
N MET A 139 -1.17 -9.73 -8.30
CA MET A 139 -2.56 -10.18 -8.27
C MET A 139 -3.48 -9.21 -9.00
N LEU A 140 -4.30 -9.76 -9.91
CA LEU A 140 -5.26 -9.05 -10.73
C LEU A 140 -6.68 -9.41 -10.31
N ARG A 141 -7.52 -8.39 -10.14
CA ARG A 141 -8.95 -8.54 -9.90
C ARG A 141 -9.71 -7.41 -10.59
N PRO A 142 -10.90 -7.67 -11.14
CA PRO A 142 -11.67 -6.64 -11.83
C PRO A 142 -11.82 -5.36 -10.99
N PRO A 143 -11.64 -4.17 -11.58
CA PRO A 143 -11.65 -2.90 -10.84
C PRO A 143 -12.98 -2.68 -10.10
N ALA A 144 -14.11 -3.09 -10.70
CA ALA A 144 -15.43 -3.01 -10.08
C ALA A 144 -15.52 -3.82 -8.77
N GLU A 145 -14.98 -5.04 -8.75
CA GLU A 145 -14.95 -5.86 -7.54
C GLU A 145 -14.02 -5.27 -6.47
N VAL A 146 -12.86 -4.72 -6.87
CA VAL A 146 -11.91 -4.11 -5.95
C VAL A 146 -12.50 -2.84 -5.32
N VAL A 147 -13.06 -1.95 -6.14
CA VAL A 147 -13.70 -0.70 -5.67
C VAL A 147 -14.89 -1.02 -4.78
N GLY A 148 -15.79 -1.92 -5.20
CA GLY A 148 -16.94 -2.32 -4.39
C GLY A 148 -16.52 -2.96 -3.06
N SER A 149 -15.50 -3.81 -3.06
CA SER A 149 -14.95 -4.37 -1.81
C SER A 149 -14.39 -3.28 -0.90
N LYS A 150 -13.67 -2.29 -1.43
CA LYS A 150 -13.12 -1.18 -0.64
C LYS A 150 -14.23 -0.28 -0.09
N GLN A 151 -15.29 -0.01 -0.85
CA GLN A 151 -16.42 0.80 -0.37
C GLN A 151 -17.12 0.15 0.82
N LYS A 152 -17.37 -1.16 0.77
CA LYS A 152 -17.97 -1.90 1.88
C LYS A 152 -17.09 -1.85 3.14
N TYR A 153 -15.77 -1.96 2.96
CA TYR A 153 -14.82 -1.97 4.07
C TYR A 153 -14.61 -0.58 4.70
N TYR A 154 -14.47 0.46 3.88
CA TYR A 154 -14.21 1.85 4.33
C TYR A 154 -15.49 2.70 4.48
N ALA A 155 -16.67 2.08 4.51
CA ALA A 155 -17.97 2.74 4.62
C ALA A 155 -18.15 3.90 3.61
N ASN A 156 -17.71 3.68 2.37
CA ASN A 156 -17.82 4.61 1.22
C ASN A 156 -17.23 6.03 1.43
N LYS A 157 -16.30 6.23 2.37
CA LYS A 157 -15.74 7.56 2.66
C LYS A 157 -14.97 8.21 1.51
N LEU A 158 -14.45 7.40 0.57
CA LEU A 158 -13.53 7.85 -0.47
C LEU A 158 -14.20 8.05 -1.85
N GLY A 159 -15.35 7.43 -2.10
CA GLY A 159 -16.07 7.47 -3.39
C GLY A 159 -15.44 6.61 -4.51
N SER A 160 -16.28 6.16 -5.47
CA SER A 160 -15.87 5.23 -6.53
C SER A 160 -14.74 5.78 -7.42
N ALA A 161 -14.80 7.08 -7.77
CA ALA A 161 -13.82 7.72 -8.65
C ALA A 161 -12.40 7.72 -8.07
N HIS A 162 -12.25 8.13 -6.81
CA HIS A 162 -10.95 8.10 -6.14
C HIS A 162 -10.41 6.66 -6.01
N LEU A 163 -11.26 5.71 -5.65
CA LEU A 163 -10.85 4.31 -5.51
C LEU A 163 -10.43 3.70 -6.85
N ALA A 164 -11.15 3.98 -7.94
CA ALA A 164 -10.77 3.57 -9.29
C ALA A 164 -9.45 4.24 -9.73
N ALA A 165 -9.30 5.54 -9.51
CA ALA A 165 -8.06 6.26 -9.80
C ALA A 165 -6.87 5.68 -9.02
N SER A 166 -7.04 5.39 -7.72
CA SER A 166 -6.02 4.72 -6.91
C SER A 166 -5.65 3.33 -7.43
N TRP A 167 -6.62 2.59 -7.97
CA TRP A 167 -6.40 1.27 -8.56
C TRP A 167 -5.57 1.37 -9.84
N VAL A 168 -5.92 2.31 -10.73
CA VAL A 168 -5.16 2.60 -11.96
C VAL A 168 -3.74 3.03 -11.62
N ASN A 169 -3.59 4.02 -10.74
CA ASN A 169 -2.30 4.51 -10.29
C ASN A 169 -1.42 3.38 -9.74
N MET A 170 -2.00 2.53 -8.88
CA MET A 170 -1.29 1.44 -8.23
C MET A 170 -0.79 0.39 -9.22
N LEU A 171 -1.67 -0.11 -10.09
CA LEU A 171 -1.32 -1.23 -10.96
C LEU A 171 -0.44 -0.82 -12.13
N LEU A 172 -0.64 0.37 -12.70
CA LEU A 172 0.23 0.86 -13.77
C LEU A 172 1.68 1.04 -13.29
N HIS A 173 1.88 1.56 -12.07
CA HIS A 173 3.22 1.72 -11.52
C HIS A 173 3.78 0.42 -10.95
N THR A 174 2.95 -0.48 -10.42
CA THR A 174 3.37 -1.85 -10.04
C THR A 174 3.88 -2.61 -11.26
N GLU A 175 3.16 -2.51 -12.38
CA GLU A 175 3.60 -3.06 -13.66
C GLU A 175 4.99 -2.50 -14.00
N ARG A 176 5.17 -1.17 -14.10
CA ARG A 176 6.47 -0.58 -14.43
C ARG A 176 7.59 -0.98 -13.46
N ALA A 177 7.30 -0.99 -12.16
CA ALA A 177 8.28 -1.28 -11.11
C ALA A 177 8.70 -2.76 -11.07
N THR A 178 7.88 -3.67 -11.60
CA THR A 178 8.18 -5.11 -11.63
C THR A 178 8.90 -5.55 -12.89
N ARG A 179 8.96 -4.73 -13.96
CA ARG A 179 9.72 -5.05 -15.17
C ARG A 179 11.18 -5.42 -14.85
N SER A 180 11.72 -6.37 -15.61
CA SER A 180 13.14 -6.74 -15.56
C SER A 180 14.00 -5.55 -15.96
N VAL A 181 15.19 -5.45 -15.36
CA VAL A 181 16.16 -4.41 -15.72
C VAL A 181 17.21 -5.06 -16.61
N GLU A 182 17.30 -4.59 -17.85
CA GLU A 182 18.36 -5.02 -18.76
C GLU A 182 19.75 -4.70 -18.16
N GLY A 183 20.69 -5.66 -18.24
CA GLY A 183 22.08 -5.46 -17.82
C GLY A 183 22.42 -5.83 -16.37
N LEU A 184 21.45 -6.27 -15.55
CA LEU A 184 21.71 -6.87 -14.23
C LEU A 184 21.83 -8.40 -14.34
N GLY A 185 22.93 -8.85 -14.93
CA GLY A 185 23.31 -10.27 -15.07
C GLY A 185 22.78 -10.94 -16.35
N ASP A 186 23.53 -11.93 -16.85
CA ASP A 186 23.11 -12.80 -17.96
C ASP A 186 21.66 -13.24 -17.75
N GLY A 187 20.87 -13.29 -18.82
CA GLY A 187 19.48 -13.74 -18.85
C GLY A 187 19.30 -15.22 -18.48
N GLY A 188 19.80 -15.63 -17.32
CA GLY A 188 19.56 -16.91 -16.69
C GLY A 188 18.16 -16.94 -16.08
N ALA A 189 17.54 -18.11 -16.15
CA ALA A 189 16.28 -18.41 -15.51
C ALA A 189 16.25 -17.90 -14.06
N GLY A 190 15.25 -17.09 -13.71
CA GLY A 190 14.98 -16.74 -12.31
C GLY A 190 14.75 -15.26 -12.01
N GLN A 191 15.03 -14.31 -12.91
CA GLN A 191 14.46 -12.95 -12.82
C GLN A 191 13.13 -12.94 -13.57
N GLY A 192 12.02 -12.82 -12.85
CA GLY A 192 10.70 -12.98 -13.46
C GLY A 192 9.59 -12.26 -12.72
N ARG A 193 8.53 -11.98 -13.46
CA ARG A 193 7.25 -11.55 -12.93
C ARG A 193 6.14 -12.39 -13.55
N VAL A 194 5.09 -12.62 -12.80
CA VAL A 194 3.84 -13.21 -13.29
C VAL A 194 2.67 -12.34 -12.86
N PHE A 195 1.63 -12.34 -13.67
CA PHE A 195 0.35 -11.72 -13.35
C PHE A 195 -0.66 -12.83 -13.13
N VAL A 196 -1.34 -12.79 -11.99
CA VAL A 196 -2.24 -13.87 -11.57
C VAL A 196 -3.64 -13.30 -11.43
N ARG A 197 -4.56 -13.77 -12.28
CA ARG A 197 -5.98 -13.45 -12.11
C ARG A 197 -6.50 -14.16 -10.87
N TYR A 198 -7.18 -13.41 -10.02
CA TYR A 198 -7.83 -13.96 -8.83
C TYR A 198 -8.85 -15.06 -9.19
N GLU A 199 -9.52 -14.91 -10.34
CA GLU A 199 -10.46 -15.91 -10.86
C GLU A 199 -9.77 -17.22 -11.23
N ASP A 200 -8.65 -17.17 -11.95
CA ASP A 200 -7.88 -18.36 -12.33
C ASP A 200 -7.39 -19.10 -11.08
N LEU A 201 -6.90 -18.35 -10.07
CA LEU A 201 -6.47 -18.89 -8.79
C LEU A 201 -7.61 -19.59 -8.03
N LEU A 202 -8.83 -19.04 -8.02
CA LEU A 202 -9.97 -19.68 -7.34
C LEU A 202 -10.53 -20.88 -8.11
N THR A 203 -10.48 -20.83 -9.45
CA THR A 203 -11.02 -21.87 -10.32
C THR A 203 -10.15 -23.11 -10.31
N ASP A 204 -8.84 -22.93 -10.48
CA ASP A 204 -7.86 -24.02 -10.44
C ASP A 204 -6.55 -23.49 -9.87
N TRP A 205 -6.48 -23.50 -8.54
CA TRP A 205 -5.30 -23.04 -7.82
C TRP A 205 -4.07 -23.91 -8.11
N VAL A 206 -4.26 -25.21 -8.38
CA VAL A 206 -3.15 -26.13 -8.65
C VAL A 206 -2.50 -25.73 -9.96
N LYS A 207 -3.27 -25.64 -11.05
CA LYS A 207 -2.78 -25.19 -12.36
C LYS A 207 -2.09 -23.83 -12.25
N THR A 208 -2.72 -22.88 -11.56
CA THR A 208 -2.22 -21.51 -11.40
C THR A 208 -0.89 -21.48 -10.64
N THR A 209 -0.78 -22.20 -9.52
CA THR A 209 0.44 -22.20 -8.70
C THR A 209 1.56 -23.02 -9.32
N THR A 210 1.26 -24.11 -10.02
CA THR A 210 2.26 -24.87 -10.80
C THR A 210 2.85 -24.01 -11.91
N ALA A 211 2.02 -23.30 -12.69
CA ALA A 211 2.50 -22.37 -13.72
C ALA A 211 3.39 -21.27 -13.11
N LEU A 212 2.94 -20.63 -12.03
CA LEU A 212 3.74 -19.65 -11.29
C LEU A 212 5.08 -20.23 -10.82
N GLY A 213 5.06 -21.44 -10.26
CA GLY A 213 6.23 -22.13 -9.74
C GLY A 213 7.27 -22.38 -10.84
N HIS A 214 6.84 -22.82 -12.03
CA HIS A 214 7.74 -22.99 -13.17
C HIS A 214 8.23 -21.66 -13.76
N SER A 215 7.34 -20.67 -13.96
CA SER A 215 7.72 -19.37 -14.55
C SER A 215 8.71 -18.59 -13.69
N LEU A 216 8.60 -18.70 -12.36
CA LEU A 216 9.49 -18.04 -11.40
C LEU A 216 10.60 -18.96 -10.89
N ASP A 217 10.62 -20.22 -11.33
CA ASP A 217 11.55 -21.26 -10.91
C ASP A 217 11.62 -21.37 -9.37
N LEU A 218 10.45 -21.51 -8.74
CA LEU A 218 10.28 -21.68 -7.30
C LEU A 218 10.31 -23.17 -6.95
N GLN A 219 11.44 -23.65 -6.45
CA GLN A 219 11.69 -25.07 -6.21
C GLN A 219 10.71 -25.68 -5.20
N THR A 220 10.30 -24.91 -4.20
CA THR A 220 9.35 -25.33 -3.17
C THR A 220 7.97 -25.58 -3.74
N ILE A 221 7.56 -24.78 -4.73
CA ILE A 221 6.27 -24.94 -5.40
C ILE A 221 6.33 -26.10 -6.40
N ILE A 222 7.43 -26.22 -7.17
CA ILE A 222 7.62 -27.30 -8.14
C ILE A 222 7.66 -28.67 -7.45
N HIS A 223 8.29 -28.76 -6.28
CA HIS A 223 8.46 -30.00 -5.51
C HIS A 223 7.51 -30.11 -4.30
N THR A 224 6.35 -29.44 -4.36
CA THR A 224 5.34 -29.49 -3.31
C THR A 224 4.91 -30.93 -3.01
N ARG A 225 4.69 -31.22 -1.72
CA ARG A 225 4.25 -32.53 -1.22
C ARG A 225 2.73 -32.66 -1.20
N SER A 226 2.22 -33.89 -1.29
CA SER A 226 0.78 -34.15 -1.35
C SER A 226 0.01 -33.76 -0.08
N ASP A 227 0.66 -33.71 1.09
CA ASP A 227 0.06 -33.20 2.33
C ASP A 227 -0.19 -31.70 2.26
N GLN A 228 0.76 -30.91 1.74
CA GLN A 228 0.63 -29.47 1.54
C GLN A 228 -0.51 -29.13 0.56
N ILE A 229 -0.65 -29.91 -0.51
CA ILE A 229 -1.77 -29.77 -1.47
C ILE A 229 -3.12 -29.89 -0.76
N ARG A 230 -3.25 -30.85 0.18
CA ARG A 230 -4.48 -31.01 0.99
C ARG A 230 -4.71 -29.84 1.95
N GLU A 231 -3.66 -29.20 2.44
CA GLU A 231 -3.81 -28.00 3.27
C GLU A 231 -4.36 -26.83 2.46
N VAL A 232 -3.86 -26.64 1.24
CA VAL A 232 -4.35 -25.59 0.35
C VAL A 232 -5.81 -25.85 -0.06
N HIS A 233 -6.19 -27.09 -0.37
CA HIS A 233 -7.59 -27.43 -0.66
C HIS A 233 -8.55 -27.07 0.48
N ARG A 234 -8.12 -27.14 1.74
CA ARG A 234 -8.93 -26.71 2.90
C ARG A 234 -8.91 -25.20 3.10
N PHE A 235 -7.86 -24.53 2.63
CA PHE A 235 -7.66 -23.09 2.77
C PHE A 235 -8.39 -22.27 1.71
N ILE A 236 -8.46 -22.72 0.45
CA ILE A 236 -9.13 -21.99 -0.61
C ILE A 236 -10.62 -22.31 -0.58
N ASP A 237 -11.45 -21.27 -0.63
CA ASP A 237 -12.89 -21.41 -0.82
C ASP A 237 -13.25 -20.92 -2.22
N PRO A 238 -13.59 -21.84 -3.16
CA PRO A 238 -13.95 -21.48 -4.52
C PRO A 238 -15.18 -20.57 -4.61
N HIS A 239 -16.01 -20.52 -3.57
CA HIS A 239 -17.24 -19.72 -3.51
C HIS A 239 -17.03 -18.29 -2.95
N LEU A 240 -15.77 -17.86 -2.79
CA LEU A 240 -15.45 -16.49 -2.35
C LEU A 240 -15.77 -15.43 -3.42
N ARG A 241 -15.99 -15.82 -4.67
CA ARG A 241 -16.47 -14.91 -5.72
C ARG A 241 -18.00 -14.78 -5.64
N ARG A 242 -18.46 -13.71 -5.00
CA ARG A 242 -19.91 -13.38 -4.89
C ARG A 242 -20.28 -11.99 -5.40
N VAL A 243 -19.32 -11.25 -5.97
CA VAL A 243 -19.54 -9.87 -6.40
C VAL A 243 -19.59 -9.84 -7.93
N THR A 244 -20.74 -9.44 -8.46
CA THR A 244 -21.07 -9.36 -9.90
C THR A 244 -21.05 -7.93 -10.44
N SER A 245 -20.53 -6.97 -9.67
CA SER A 245 -20.46 -5.57 -10.08
C SER A 245 -19.60 -5.39 -11.33
N THR A 246 -20.09 -4.57 -12.24
CA THR A 246 -19.44 -4.18 -13.50
C THR A 246 -18.79 -2.80 -13.36
N LEU A 247 -17.95 -2.43 -14.32
CA LEU A 247 -17.30 -1.11 -14.33
C LEU A 247 -18.33 0.02 -14.49
N ASP A 248 -19.42 -0.22 -15.22
CA ASP A 248 -20.50 0.75 -15.44
C ASP A 248 -21.23 1.08 -14.13
N ASP A 249 -21.36 0.11 -13.22
CA ASP A 249 -22.00 0.30 -11.90
C ASP A 249 -21.25 1.31 -11.02
N LEU A 250 -19.98 1.61 -11.32
CA LEU A 250 -19.18 2.55 -10.54
C LEU A 250 -19.51 4.02 -10.85
N ALA A 251 -20.24 4.30 -11.94
CA ALA A 251 -20.62 5.65 -12.38
C ALA A 251 -19.44 6.64 -12.44
N LEU A 252 -18.31 6.19 -13.02
CA LEU A 252 -17.08 6.97 -13.11
C LEU A 252 -17.20 8.10 -14.15
N PRO A 253 -16.46 9.22 -14.00
CA PRO A 253 -16.28 10.18 -15.09
C PRO A 253 -15.75 9.48 -16.35
N LYS A 254 -16.28 9.82 -17.52
CA LYS A 254 -16.03 9.08 -18.77
C LYS A 254 -14.55 8.76 -19.03
N ARG A 255 -13.66 9.76 -18.93
CA ARG A 255 -12.22 9.56 -19.16
C ARG A 255 -11.59 8.57 -18.17
N LEU A 256 -12.00 8.61 -16.90
CA LEU A 256 -11.53 7.67 -15.89
C LEU A 256 -12.12 6.27 -16.11
N HIS A 257 -13.39 6.17 -16.54
CA HIS A 257 -14.02 4.90 -16.92
C HIS A 257 -13.24 4.23 -18.05
N ASP A 258 -13.06 4.94 -19.17
CA ASP A 258 -12.38 4.42 -20.36
C ASP A 258 -10.94 3.96 -20.00
N LEU A 259 -10.20 4.79 -19.26
CA LEU A 259 -8.83 4.48 -18.84
C LEU A 259 -8.76 3.28 -17.88
N THR A 260 -9.72 3.16 -16.96
CA THR A 260 -9.80 2.02 -16.04
C THR A 260 -10.11 0.73 -16.80
N GLY A 261 -11.02 0.78 -17.76
CA GLY A 261 -11.37 -0.35 -18.63
C GLY A 261 -10.18 -0.80 -19.46
N GLN A 262 -9.54 0.13 -20.17
CA GLN A 262 -8.36 -0.17 -20.99
C GLN A 262 -7.21 -0.72 -20.15
N THR A 263 -6.94 -0.13 -18.99
CA THR A 263 -5.92 -0.65 -18.06
C THR A 263 -6.23 -2.09 -17.63
N TRP A 264 -7.49 -2.40 -17.34
CA TRP A 264 -7.91 -3.76 -16.98
C TRP A 264 -7.72 -4.75 -18.14
N GLU A 265 -8.09 -4.37 -19.36
CA GLU A 265 -7.92 -5.19 -20.56
C GLU A 265 -6.44 -5.52 -20.81
N GLU A 266 -5.55 -4.52 -20.77
CA GLU A 266 -4.11 -4.74 -20.97
C GLU A 266 -3.48 -5.56 -19.85
N LEU A 267 -3.87 -5.34 -18.59
CA LEU A 267 -3.37 -6.15 -17.46
C LEU A 267 -3.77 -7.61 -17.61
N ASN A 268 -4.95 -7.91 -18.15
CA ASN A 268 -5.35 -9.28 -18.40
C ASN A 268 -4.42 -9.96 -19.41
N LYS A 269 -3.99 -9.26 -20.46
CA LYS A 269 -3.07 -9.84 -21.44
C LYS A 269 -1.73 -10.23 -20.82
N LEU A 270 -1.23 -9.48 -19.83
CA LEU A 270 0.00 -9.82 -19.10
C LEU A 270 -0.09 -11.14 -18.31
N ALA A 271 -1.30 -11.62 -17.99
CA ALA A 271 -1.50 -12.90 -17.34
C ALA A 271 -1.53 -14.08 -18.31
N ASP A 272 -1.62 -13.82 -19.62
CA ASP A 272 -1.56 -14.85 -20.66
C ASP A 272 -0.10 -15.20 -20.99
N GLU A 273 0.11 -16.46 -21.40
CA GLU A 273 1.43 -16.94 -21.81
C GLU A 273 1.96 -16.10 -22.99
N GLY A 274 3.14 -15.51 -22.83
CA GLY A 274 3.75 -14.65 -23.84
C GLY A 274 3.13 -13.26 -23.98
N GLY A 275 2.19 -12.87 -23.12
CA GLY A 275 1.56 -11.54 -23.16
C GLY A 275 2.43 -10.40 -22.62
N ASP A 276 3.52 -10.71 -21.92
CA ASP A 276 4.46 -9.74 -21.37
C ASP A 276 5.53 -9.32 -22.39
N THR A 277 5.13 -8.50 -23.37
CA THR A 277 5.98 -8.08 -24.50
C THR A 277 6.41 -6.61 -24.43
N ALA A 278 7.39 -6.23 -25.26
CA ALA A 278 7.83 -4.84 -25.39
C ALA A 278 6.70 -3.91 -25.89
N GLU A 279 5.80 -4.42 -26.75
CA GLU A 279 4.63 -3.69 -27.20
C GLU A 279 3.65 -3.45 -26.05
N ALA A 280 3.38 -4.47 -25.23
CA ALA A 280 2.57 -4.32 -24.02
C ALA A 280 3.19 -3.27 -23.08
N HIS A 281 4.51 -3.32 -22.88
CA HIS A 281 5.24 -2.34 -22.08
C HIS A 281 5.07 -0.91 -22.59
N ALA A 282 5.12 -0.70 -23.91
CA ALA A 282 4.88 0.60 -24.53
C ALA A 282 3.42 1.06 -24.32
N THR A 283 2.44 0.17 -24.43
CA THR A 283 1.04 0.48 -24.11
C THR A 283 0.85 0.90 -22.65
N PHE A 284 1.49 0.21 -21.69
CA PHE A 284 1.46 0.61 -20.29
C PHE A 284 2.15 1.96 -20.03
N ASP A 285 3.18 2.29 -20.80
CA ASP A 285 3.84 3.60 -20.72
C ASP A 285 2.87 4.71 -21.16
N GLN A 286 2.14 4.50 -22.26
CA GLN A 286 1.09 5.42 -22.75
C GLN A 286 -0.08 5.54 -21.76
N LEU A 287 -0.52 4.43 -21.16
CA LEU A 287 -1.59 4.45 -20.14
C LEU A 287 -1.18 5.25 -18.90
N ARG A 288 0.09 5.16 -18.47
CA ARG A 288 0.60 5.99 -17.37
C ARG A 288 0.62 7.46 -17.72
N GLU A 289 1.08 7.81 -18.92
CA GLU A 289 1.08 9.20 -19.40
C GLU A 289 -0.35 9.75 -19.44
N ALA A 290 -1.29 9.00 -20.01
CA ALA A 290 -2.71 9.39 -20.03
C ALA A 290 -3.31 9.54 -18.62
N TYR A 291 -2.92 8.68 -17.66
CA TYR A 291 -3.35 8.82 -16.27
C TYR A 291 -2.77 10.08 -15.61
N VAL A 292 -1.49 10.39 -15.85
CA VAL A 292 -0.84 11.60 -15.35
C VAL A 292 -1.54 12.84 -15.87
N GLU A 293 -1.78 12.92 -17.17
CA GLU A 293 -2.50 14.05 -17.79
C GLU A 293 -3.91 14.23 -17.20
N LEU A 294 -4.66 13.12 -17.06
CA LEU A 294 -5.99 13.14 -16.43
C LEU A 294 -5.92 13.67 -14.98
N TYR A 295 -4.92 13.21 -14.21
CA TYR A 295 -4.75 13.62 -12.82
C TYR A 295 -4.38 15.09 -12.71
N GLU A 296 -3.45 15.58 -13.52
CA GLU A 296 -3.02 16.98 -13.55
C GLU A 296 -4.17 17.92 -13.92
N GLU A 297 -4.99 17.55 -14.90
CA GLU A 297 -6.20 18.30 -15.24
C GLU A 297 -7.19 18.35 -14.07
N ALA A 298 -7.46 17.19 -13.44
CA ALA A 298 -8.36 17.12 -12.28
C ALA A 298 -7.84 17.95 -11.09
N GLU A 299 -6.53 17.93 -10.84
CA GLU A 299 -5.88 18.74 -9.80
C GLU A 299 -5.95 20.25 -10.13
N ALA A 300 -5.70 20.63 -11.38
CA ALA A 300 -5.79 22.02 -11.82
C ALA A 300 -7.21 22.59 -11.66
N ILE A 301 -8.23 21.82 -12.05
CA ILE A 301 -9.65 22.20 -11.92
C ILE A 301 -10.06 22.27 -10.44
N SER A 302 -9.68 21.27 -9.64
CA SER A 302 -10.07 21.16 -8.23
C SER A 302 -9.26 22.06 -7.28
N ARG A 303 -8.25 22.77 -7.78
CA ARG A 303 -7.39 23.66 -6.98
C ARG A 303 -8.18 24.66 -6.13
N SER A 304 -9.23 25.25 -6.69
CA SER A 304 -10.10 26.20 -5.96
C SER A 304 -10.80 25.54 -4.76
N THR A 305 -11.29 24.31 -4.94
CA THR A 305 -11.90 23.49 -3.87
C THR A 305 -10.89 23.13 -2.79
N ALA A 306 -9.67 22.73 -3.18
CA ALA A 306 -8.60 22.39 -2.25
C ALA A 306 -8.16 23.61 -1.41
N GLU A 307 -7.98 24.78 -2.03
CA GLU A 307 -7.68 26.03 -1.33
C GLU A 307 -8.80 26.44 -0.37
N HIS A 308 -10.06 26.31 -0.80
CA HIS A 308 -11.19 26.58 0.09
C HIS A 308 -11.19 25.66 1.32
N ALA A 309 -10.95 24.36 1.14
CA ALA A 309 -10.85 23.40 2.24
C ALA A 309 -9.69 23.74 3.19
N ARG A 310 -8.52 24.14 2.67
CA ARG A 310 -7.38 24.59 3.48
C ARG A 310 -7.72 25.81 4.32
N LEU A 311 -8.41 26.79 3.75
CA LEU A 311 -8.87 27.99 4.48
C LEU A 311 -9.88 27.64 5.58
N GLN A 312 -10.82 26.74 5.32
CA GLN A 312 -11.75 26.25 6.34
C GLN A 312 -11.02 25.54 7.48
N ALA A 313 -10.08 24.65 7.17
CA ALA A 313 -9.29 23.94 8.17
C ALA A 313 -8.48 24.90 9.05
N ARG A 314 -7.83 25.92 8.44
CA ARG A 314 -7.12 26.97 9.19
C ARG A 314 -8.04 27.78 10.11
N ARG A 315 -9.26 28.09 9.66
CA ARG A 315 -10.25 28.78 10.50
C ARG A 315 -10.69 27.93 11.69
N ARG A 316 -10.95 26.63 11.48
CA ARG A 316 -11.31 25.69 12.55
C ARG A 316 -10.18 25.53 13.57
N ALA A 317 -8.96 25.28 13.11
CA ALA A 317 -7.79 25.17 13.99
C ALA A 317 -7.55 26.46 14.80
N ARG A 318 -7.81 27.64 14.21
CA ARG A 318 -7.74 28.92 14.94
C ARG A 318 -8.86 29.05 15.97
N ALA A 319 -10.06 28.57 15.69
CA ALA A 319 -11.18 28.58 16.64
C ALA A 319 -10.93 27.61 17.81
N GLU A 320 -10.46 26.39 17.52
CA GLU A 320 -10.10 25.39 18.53
C GLU A 320 -8.89 25.82 19.38
N GLY A 321 -7.90 26.47 18.76
CA GLY A 321 -6.76 27.05 19.48
C GLY A 321 -7.08 28.35 20.24
N ALA A 322 -8.22 29.00 19.95
CA ALA A 322 -8.70 30.17 20.71
C ALA A 322 -9.46 29.78 21.99
N ASP A 323 -9.84 28.50 22.13
CA ASP A 323 -10.54 27.93 23.30
C ASP A 323 -9.58 27.46 24.42
N GLU A 324 -8.26 27.74 24.33
CA GLU A 324 -7.38 27.75 25.52
C GLU A 324 -7.34 29.15 26.15
N PRO A 325 -8.17 29.46 27.18
CA PRO A 325 -8.02 30.70 27.93
C PRO A 325 -6.83 30.57 28.88
N ARG A 326 -5.62 30.87 28.42
CA ARG A 326 -4.50 31.15 29.33
C ARG A 326 -4.52 32.62 29.76
N SER A 327 -5.47 32.96 30.63
CA SER A 327 -5.24 34.08 31.54
C SER A 327 -4.19 33.65 32.57
N LEU A 328 -3.00 34.23 32.50
CA LEU A 328 -1.94 34.10 33.52
C LEU A 328 -2.43 34.37 34.96
N ALA A 329 -3.59 35.03 35.12
CA ALA A 329 -4.18 35.26 36.43
C ALA A 329 -4.72 33.98 37.09
N ASP A 330 -5.16 32.96 36.34
CA ASP A 330 -5.85 31.78 36.90
C ASP A 330 -4.92 30.61 37.25
N ARG A 331 -3.60 30.80 37.09
CA ARG A 331 -2.57 29.88 37.57
C ARG A 331 -2.03 30.22 38.97
N VAL A 332 -2.54 31.26 39.62
CA VAL A 332 -2.12 31.63 40.97
C VAL A 332 -3.07 30.98 41.97
N PRO A 333 -2.61 30.04 42.82
CA PRO A 333 -3.43 29.42 43.86
C PRO A 333 -4.10 30.49 44.74
N HIS A 334 -5.33 30.25 45.17
CA HIS A 334 -6.12 31.20 45.97
C HIS A 334 -5.35 31.72 47.20
N ASP A 335 -4.51 30.87 47.79
CA ASP A 335 -3.70 31.18 48.97
C ASP A 335 -2.62 32.23 48.68
N VAL A 336 -2.07 32.21 47.47
CA VAL A 336 -1.09 33.20 46.99
C VAL A 336 -1.80 34.54 46.66
N ARG A 337 -3.05 34.51 46.17
CA ARG A 337 -3.86 35.74 46.04
C ARG A 337 -4.19 36.35 47.40
N ALA A 338 -4.50 35.52 48.40
CA ALA A 338 -4.91 35.94 49.73
C ALA A 338 -3.76 36.57 50.54
N ALA A 339 -2.52 36.14 50.30
CA ALA A 339 -1.32 36.67 50.98
C ALA A 339 -0.85 38.05 50.49
N ILE A 340 -1.41 38.58 49.38
CA ILE A 340 -1.02 39.90 48.85
C ILE A 340 -1.70 41.01 49.66
N PRO A 341 -0.95 41.92 50.31
CA PRO A 341 -1.49 43.00 51.11
C PRO A 341 -2.45 43.92 50.31
N PRO A 342 -3.51 44.47 50.94
CA PRO A 342 -4.50 45.33 50.26
C PRO A 342 -3.89 46.56 49.56
N SER A 343 -2.75 47.06 50.05
CA SER A 343 -2.01 48.19 49.48
C SER A 343 -1.38 47.86 48.11
N VAL A 344 -0.93 46.62 47.91
CA VAL A 344 -0.27 46.16 46.68
C VAL A 344 -1.30 45.85 45.59
N ARG A 345 -2.48 45.32 45.94
CA ARG A 345 -3.59 45.09 44.99
C ARG A 345 -4.10 46.39 44.34
N ARG A 346 -4.09 47.49 45.10
CA ARG A 346 -4.53 48.82 44.61
C ARG A 346 -3.54 49.40 43.59
N GLY A 347 -2.24 49.15 43.76
CA GLY A 347 -1.19 49.53 42.81
C GLY A 347 -1.26 48.76 41.48
N MET A 348 -1.46 47.44 41.53
CA MET A 348 -1.54 46.61 40.32
C MET A 348 -2.80 46.90 39.48
N ARG A 349 -3.95 47.21 40.09
CA ARG A 349 -5.16 47.63 39.35
C ARG A 349 -4.99 48.97 38.63
N LYS A 350 -4.18 49.88 39.19
CA LYS A 350 -3.89 51.20 38.59
C LYS A 350 -2.90 51.08 37.42
N ALA A 351 -1.98 50.11 37.46
CA ALA A 351 -1.04 49.81 36.38
C ALA A 351 -1.65 49.00 35.21
N LEU A 352 -2.69 48.21 35.46
CA LEU A 352 -3.39 47.39 34.44
C LEU A 352 -4.61 48.10 33.79
N GLY A 353 -4.68 49.44 33.87
CA GLY A 353 -5.58 50.23 33.03
C GLY A 353 -7.09 50.02 33.23
N ARG A 354 -7.54 49.53 34.39
CA ARG A 354 -8.98 49.45 34.70
C ARG A 354 -9.43 50.65 35.54
N SER A 355 -9.63 51.79 34.89
CA SER A 355 -10.53 52.83 35.42
C SER A 355 -11.97 52.36 35.24
N ARG A 356 -12.67 52.18 36.37
CA ARG A 356 -14.12 52.05 36.42
C ARG A 356 -14.71 53.41 36.03
N GLU A 357 -15.50 53.47 34.97
CA GLU A 357 -16.52 54.52 34.85
C GLU A 357 -17.60 54.26 35.90
N PRO A 358 -17.96 55.24 36.75
CA PRO A 358 -19.18 55.19 37.54
C PRO A 358 -20.35 55.61 36.64
N GLY A 359 -21.37 54.77 36.56
CA GLY A 359 -22.62 55.06 35.86
C GLY A 359 -23.52 56.06 36.60
N GLU A 360 -24.43 56.63 35.81
CA GLU A 360 -25.80 57.08 36.11
C GLU A 360 -26.07 57.71 37.49
N GLN A 361 -26.20 59.03 37.49
CA GLN A 361 -27.40 59.75 37.93
C GLN A 361 -27.55 61.06 37.16
#